data_AF-A0A1Y4RR99-F1
#
_entry.id   AF-A0A1Y4RR99-F1
#
_cell.length_a   1.000
_cell.length_b   1.000
_cell.length_c   1.000
_cell.angle_alpha   90.00
_cell.angle_beta   90.00
_cell.angle_gamma   90.00
#
_symmetry.space_group_name_H-M   'P 1'
#
loop_
_entity.id
_entity.type
_entity.pdbx_description
1 polymer ?
#
loop_
_entity_poly.entity_id
_entity_poly.type
_entity_poly.pdbx_seq_one_letter_code
_entity_poly.pdbx_strand_id
1 'polypeptide(L)'
;MFRREYIETEWRGCPSITGKLEELVKESGIQEGLCVVSAPDLTTALGITSFWDKRGLEDLMDELDRDFPARVDYKSQRTPFDSVGNVKGAVVGRSLSLIIHEGKLVLGSSQGVVLLEFDGPRRRPYEVQLVERSLTLYKTGIKTQYMGMCGITDWVRSCVKESGVKEGLCHVSQLHSTAGILLCGRSEPAKADLMADIERMVPTRADFKHRETASDAGGHVKTALTGSQISLAVHHGELVIGEDQDLVFAEFDGPRPRTVYAAVMGEKM
;
A
#
# COMPACT_ATOMS: atom_id res chain seq x y z
N MET A 1 15.80 14.34 4.09
CA MET A 1 17.06 13.60 3.81
C MET A 1 16.80 12.64 2.66
N PHE A 2 17.65 12.66 1.62
CA PHE A 2 17.58 11.71 0.50
C PHE A 2 18.69 10.66 0.61
N ARG A 3 18.36 9.40 0.31
CA ARG A 3 19.29 8.29 0.17
C ARG A 3 18.88 7.41 -1.00
N ARG A 4 19.88 6.88 -1.70
CA ARG A 4 19.71 5.84 -2.71
C ARG A 4 20.45 4.60 -2.24
N GLU A 5 19.70 3.55 -1.98
CA GLU A 5 20.17 2.27 -1.52
C GLU A 5 20.10 1.25 -2.66
N TYR A 6 20.75 0.11 -2.47
CA TYR A 6 20.75 -0.98 -3.45
C TYR A 6 20.48 -2.31 -2.75
N ILE A 7 19.79 -3.21 -3.45
CA ILE A 7 19.54 -4.56 -2.98
C ILE A 7 19.79 -5.57 -4.10
N GLU A 8 20.43 -6.68 -3.78
CA GLU A 8 20.54 -7.82 -4.69
C GLU A 8 19.22 -8.59 -4.67
N THR A 9 18.69 -8.90 -5.85
CA THR A 9 17.43 -9.62 -6.00
C THR A 9 17.65 -10.98 -6.65
N GLU A 10 16.76 -11.91 -6.35
CA GLU A 10 16.66 -13.21 -7.01
C GLU A 10 15.55 -13.20 -8.06
N TRP A 11 15.50 -14.23 -8.90
CA TRP A 11 14.35 -14.44 -9.78
C TRP A 11 13.06 -14.52 -8.97
N ARG A 12 12.09 -13.66 -9.27
CA ARG A 12 10.82 -13.53 -8.51
C ARG A 12 11.02 -13.21 -7.02
N GLY A 13 12.17 -12.62 -6.66
CA GLY A 13 12.52 -12.31 -5.28
C GLY A 13 11.64 -11.20 -4.68
N CYS A 14 11.33 -11.34 -3.39
CA CYS A 14 10.57 -10.35 -2.63
C CYS A 14 11.33 -9.90 -1.37
N PRO A 15 12.57 -9.38 -1.47
CA PRO A 15 13.35 -9.04 -0.28
C PRO A 15 12.70 -7.90 0.52
N SER A 16 12.72 -8.04 1.85
CA SER A 16 12.28 -6.99 2.76
C SER A 16 13.33 -5.89 2.86
N ILE A 17 12.90 -4.63 2.73
CA ILE A 17 13.72 -3.44 2.96
C ILE A 17 13.37 -2.75 4.29
N THR A 18 12.40 -3.29 5.04
CA THR A 18 11.87 -2.69 6.29
C THR A 18 12.96 -2.29 7.28
N GLY A 19 13.86 -3.22 7.63
CA GLY A 19 14.91 -2.95 8.61
C GLY A 19 15.88 -1.84 8.17
N LYS A 20 16.13 -1.71 6.86
CA LYS A 20 16.96 -0.63 6.33
C LYS A 20 16.24 0.72 6.41
N LEU A 21 14.92 0.74 6.17
CA LEU A 21 14.13 1.96 6.35
C LEU A 21 14.08 2.40 7.81
N GLU A 22 13.91 1.46 8.75
CA GLU A 22 13.93 1.73 10.19
C GLU A 22 15.28 2.28 10.66
N GLU A 23 16.39 1.70 10.17
CA GLU A 23 17.74 2.21 10.42
C GLU A 23 17.89 3.66 9.94
N LEU A 24 17.48 3.95 8.68
CA LEU A 24 17.55 5.29 8.12
C LEU A 24 16.72 6.31 8.89
N VAL A 25 15.51 5.93 9.35
CA VAL A 25 14.68 6.80 10.20
C VAL A 25 15.37 7.07 11.53
N LYS A 26 15.91 6.04 12.19
CA LYS A 26 16.63 6.17 13.45
C LYS A 26 17.87 7.06 13.33
N GLU A 27 18.67 6.87 12.29
CA GLU A 27 19.86 7.69 12.00
C GLU A 27 19.52 9.16 11.72
N SER A 28 18.36 9.41 11.11
CA SER A 28 17.93 10.77 10.77
C SER A 28 17.55 11.62 11.98
N GLY A 29 17.16 11.00 13.10
CA GLY A 29 16.67 11.68 14.30
C GLY A 29 15.26 12.30 14.17
N ILE A 30 14.61 12.17 13.00
CA ILE A 30 13.27 12.72 12.74
C ILE A 30 12.26 12.07 13.68
N GLN A 31 11.47 12.89 14.38
CA GLN A 31 10.41 12.41 15.27
C GLN A 31 9.07 12.26 14.55
N GLU A 32 8.71 13.24 13.74
CA GLU A 32 7.43 13.31 13.02
C GLU A 32 7.69 13.60 11.53
N GLY A 33 6.98 12.91 10.65
CA GLY A 33 7.08 13.18 9.22
C GLY A 33 6.64 12.02 8.33
N LEU A 34 7.22 11.97 7.13
CA LEU A 34 7.00 10.90 6.15
C LEU A 34 8.32 10.28 5.71
N CYS A 35 8.31 8.96 5.55
CA CYS A 35 9.32 8.19 4.84
C CYS A 35 8.74 7.81 3.47
N VAL A 36 9.17 8.50 2.42
CA VAL A 36 8.76 8.22 1.05
C VAL A 36 9.79 7.28 0.42
N VAL A 37 9.34 6.13 -0.06
CA VAL A 37 10.19 5.12 -0.67
C VAL A 37 9.78 4.97 -2.13
N SER A 38 10.74 4.88 -3.04
CA SER A 38 10.47 4.62 -4.45
C SER A 38 11.43 3.58 -5.06
N ALA A 39 10.91 2.77 -5.96
CA ALA A 39 11.66 1.81 -6.76
C ALA A 39 11.70 2.32 -8.22
N PRO A 40 12.81 2.95 -8.66
CA PRO A 40 12.85 3.63 -9.96
C PRO A 40 12.91 2.66 -11.16
N ASP A 41 13.22 1.39 -10.94
CA ASP A 41 13.21 0.38 -12.00
C ASP A 41 11.79 0.03 -12.44
N LEU A 42 11.58 -0.02 -13.76
CA LEU A 42 10.26 -0.30 -14.32
C LEU A 42 9.79 -1.73 -14.02
N THR A 43 10.69 -2.67 -13.83
CA THR A 43 10.36 -4.08 -13.61
C THR A 43 10.35 -4.48 -12.14
N THR A 44 10.18 -3.51 -11.24
CA THR A 44 9.99 -3.75 -9.81
C THR A 44 8.75 -3.02 -9.30
N ALA A 45 8.32 -3.39 -8.09
CA ALA A 45 7.27 -2.72 -7.33
C ALA A 45 7.60 -2.69 -5.85
N LEU A 46 6.81 -1.95 -5.07
CA LEU A 46 6.89 -1.92 -3.62
C LEU A 46 5.55 -2.37 -3.02
N GLY A 47 5.60 -3.28 -2.05
CA GLY A 47 4.42 -3.76 -1.33
C GLY A 47 4.53 -3.53 0.17
N ILE A 48 3.41 -3.25 0.82
CA ILE A 48 3.26 -3.33 2.29
C ILE A 48 2.43 -4.58 2.58
N THR A 49 3.09 -5.64 3.04
CA THR A 49 2.44 -6.95 3.26
C THR A 49 3.16 -7.72 4.36
N SER A 50 2.64 -8.91 4.70
CA SER A 50 3.36 -9.80 5.60
C SER A 50 4.60 -10.37 4.96
N PHE A 51 5.73 -10.19 5.64
CA PHE A 51 7.03 -10.72 5.25
C PHE A 51 7.41 -11.97 6.05
N TRP A 52 6.59 -12.36 7.03
CA TRP A 52 6.87 -13.48 7.94
C TRP A 52 6.71 -14.84 7.26
N ASP A 53 5.75 -14.97 6.34
CA ASP A 53 5.53 -16.19 5.56
C ASP A 53 5.94 -15.98 4.10
N LYS A 54 7.08 -16.56 3.72
CA LYS A 54 7.56 -16.56 2.33
C LYS A 54 6.53 -17.14 1.36
N ARG A 55 5.67 -18.06 1.80
CA ARG A 55 4.65 -18.67 0.95
C ARG A 55 3.57 -17.68 0.52
N GLY A 56 3.22 -16.72 1.39
CA GLY A 56 2.30 -15.64 1.01
C GLY A 56 2.89 -14.73 -0.07
N LEU A 57 4.21 -14.53 -0.08
CA LEU A 57 4.90 -13.81 -1.16
C LEU A 57 4.93 -14.64 -2.45
N GLU A 58 5.06 -15.96 -2.36
CA GLU A 58 4.93 -16.83 -3.53
C GLU A 58 3.51 -16.78 -4.12
N ASP A 59 2.47 -16.81 -3.28
CA ASP A 59 1.07 -16.68 -3.71
C ASP A 59 0.83 -15.34 -4.42
N LEU A 60 1.36 -14.25 -3.86
CA LEU A 60 1.32 -12.93 -4.51
C LEU A 60 1.97 -12.97 -5.91
N MET A 61 3.14 -13.57 -6.03
CA MET A 61 3.84 -13.65 -7.32
C MET A 61 3.10 -14.55 -8.31
N ASP A 62 2.51 -15.66 -7.84
CA ASP A 62 1.72 -16.57 -8.67
C ASP A 62 0.44 -15.90 -9.18
N GLU A 63 -0.27 -15.12 -8.35
CA GLU A 63 -1.44 -14.34 -8.77
C GLU A 63 -1.07 -13.24 -9.76
N LEU A 64 0.04 -12.51 -9.52
CA LEU A 64 0.54 -11.52 -10.48
C LEU A 64 0.91 -12.17 -11.83
N ASP A 65 1.50 -13.37 -11.82
CA ASP A 65 1.80 -14.13 -13.04
C ASP A 65 0.53 -14.61 -13.75
N ARG A 66 -0.53 -14.97 -13.01
CA ARG A 66 -1.82 -15.37 -13.58
C ARG A 66 -2.53 -14.18 -14.23
N ASP A 67 -2.62 -13.05 -13.54
CA ASP A 67 -3.39 -11.89 -13.98
C ASP A 67 -2.61 -11.09 -15.04
N PHE A 68 -1.28 -11.11 -14.96
CA PHE A 68 -0.37 -10.47 -15.90
C PHE A 68 0.67 -11.49 -16.39
N PRO A 69 0.33 -12.36 -17.35
CA PRO A 69 1.24 -13.39 -17.84
C PRO A 69 2.29 -12.83 -18.78
N ALA A 70 3.50 -13.39 -18.69
CA ALA A 70 4.54 -13.19 -19.69
C ALA A 70 4.06 -13.77 -21.04
N ARG A 71 4.15 -12.97 -22.09
CA ARG A 71 3.69 -13.33 -23.44
C ARG A 71 4.61 -12.75 -24.51
N VAL A 72 4.62 -13.36 -25.68
CA VAL A 72 5.55 -13.00 -26.77
C VAL A 72 5.02 -11.90 -27.69
N ASP A 73 3.74 -11.56 -27.57
CA ASP A 73 3.02 -10.59 -28.40
C ASP A 73 2.93 -9.19 -27.77
N TYR A 74 3.73 -8.91 -26.73
CA TYR A 74 3.92 -7.54 -26.27
C TYR A 74 4.46 -6.68 -27.42
N LYS A 75 3.93 -5.45 -27.54
CA LYS A 75 4.40 -4.47 -28.55
C LYS A 75 5.82 -3.94 -28.28
N SER A 76 6.32 -4.13 -27.05
CA SER A 76 7.68 -3.79 -26.67
C SER A 76 8.69 -4.64 -27.44
N GLN A 77 9.84 -4.07 -27.79
CA GLN A 77 10.96 -4.82 -28.40
C GLN A 77 11.87 -5.49 -27.36
N ARG A 78 11.46 -5.54 -26.10
CA ARG A 78 12.22 -6.15 -24.99
C ARG A 78 11.77 -7.59 -24.75
N THR A 79 12.37 -8.25 -23.77
CA THR A 79 11.98 -9.61 -23.39
C THR A 79 10.54 -9.65 -22.86
N PRO A 80 9.86 -10.80 -22.95
CA PRO A 80 8.54 -10.98 -22.32
C PRO A 80 8.52 -10.62 -20.82
N PHE A 81 9.60 -10.93 -20.09
CA PHE A 81 9.72 -10.68 -18.65
C PHE A 81 9.94 -9.21 -18.29
N ASP A 82 10.75 -8.48 -19.05
CA ASP A 82 10.86 -7.03 -18.89
C ASP A 82 9.52 -6.35 -19.20
N SER A 83 8.86 -6.77 -20.28
CA SER A 83 7.59 -6.19 -20.72
C SER A 83 6.47 -6.39 -19.71
N VAL A 84 6.30 -7.61 -19.19
CA VAL A 84 5.31 -7.89 -18.15
C VAL A 84 5.69 -7.28 -16.81
N GLY A 85 6.98 -7.25 -16.46
CA GLY A 85 7.47 -6.62 -15.25
C GLY A 85 7.10 -5.14 -15.20
N ASN A 86 7.16 -4.44 -16.35
CA ASN A 86 6.68 -3.06 -16.45
C ASN A 86 5.18 -2.93 -16.18
N VAL A 87 4.36 -3.86 -16.69
CA VAL A 87 2.90 -3.87 -16.43
C VAL A 87 2.63 -4.10 -14.95
N LYS A 88 3.24 -5.14 -14.35
CA LYS A 88 3.09 -5.47 -12.92
C LYS A 88 3.53 -4.32 -12.02
N GLY A 89 4.67 -3.72 -12.32
CA GLY A 89 5.15 -2.55 -11.57
C GLY A 89 4.22 -1.35 -11.66
N ALA A 90 3.54 -1.15 -12.79
CA ALA A 90 2.57 -0.08 -12.97
C ALA A 90 1.27 -0.32 -12.20
N VAL A 91 0.82 -1.58 -12.11
CA VAL A 91 -0.41 -1.95 -11.40
C VAL A 91 -0.20 -1.95 -9.88
N VAL A 92 0.86 -2.60 -9.38
CA VAL A 92 1.12 -2.71 -7.94
C VAL A 92 1.59 -1.37 -7.35
N GLY A 93 2.35 -0.61 -8.13
CA GLY A 93 2.91 0.67 -7.70
C GLY A 93 4.38 0.58 -7.29
N ARG A 94 5.08 1.69 -7.49
CA ARG A 94 6.54 1.79 -7.29
C ARG A 94 6.93 2.80 -6.22
N SER A 95 5.96 3.31 -5.47
CA SER A 95 6.18 4.29 -4.41
C SER A 95 5.27 4.05 -3.23
N LEU A 96 5.81 4.25 -2.03
CA LEU A 96 5.09 4.17 -0.77
C LEU A 96 5.40 5.42 0.06
N SER A 97 4.48 5.82 0.93
CA SER A 97 4.68 6.92 1.88
C SER A 97 4.32 6.44 3.27
N LEU A 98 5.30 6.22 4.14
CA LEU A 98 5.08 5.71 5.48
C LEU A 98 5.09 6.86 6.49
N ILE A 99 4.18 6.83 7.47
CA ILE A 99 4.18 7.81 8.55
C ILE A 99 5.38 7.54 9.47
N ILE A 100 6.10 8.59 9.84
CA ILE A 100 7.05 8.59 10.95
C ILE A 100 6.37 9.26 12.14
N HIS A 101 6.27 8.57 13.26
CA HIS A 101 5.70 9.07 14.50
C HIS A 101 6.55 8.60 15.68
N GLU A 102 6.89 9.49 16.60
CA GLU A 102 7.80 9.21 17.73
C GLU A 102 9.12 8.53 17.29
N GLY A 103 9.64 8.94 16.14
CA GLY A 103 10.89 8.42 15.57
C GLY A 103 10.83 6.99 15.05
N LYS A 104 9.63 6.45 14.81
CA LYS A 104 9.40 5.11 14.27
C LYS A 104 8.50 5.13 13.06
N LEU A 105 8.68 4.17 12.16
CA LEU A 105 7.73 3.91 11.08
C LEU A 105 6.43 3.36 11.68
N VAL A 106 5.31 3.96 11.31
CA VAL A 106 3.98 3.47 11.66
C VAL A 106 3.60 2.35 10.71
N LEU A 107 3.85 1.11 11.13
CA LEU A 107 3.54 -0.12 10.41
C LEU A 107 2.79 -1.09 11.32
N GLY A 108 1.97 -1.97 10.73
CA GLY A 108 1.36 -3.08 11.46
C GLY A 108 2.39 -4.09 11.94
N SER A 109 2.10 -4.81 13.02
CA SER A 109 3.02 -5.84 13.57
C SER A 109 3.34 -6.97 12.59
N SER A 110 2.41 -7.26 11.68
CA SER A 110 2.59 -8.23 10.60
C SER A 110 3.05 -7.59 9.29
N GLN A 111 3.11 -6.25 9.18
CA GLN A 111 3.46 -5.58 7.92
C GLN A 111 4.97 -5.33 7.83
N GLY A 112 5.48 -5.43 6.61
CA GLY A 112 6.79 -4.95 6.22
C GLY A 112 6.75 -4.43 4.79
N VAL A 113 7.77 -3.65 4.46
CA VAL A 113 8.01 -3.13 3.12
C VAL A 113 8.88 -4.10 2.36
N VAL A 114 8.35 -4.63 1.26
CA VAL A 114 9.04 -5.57 0.37
C VAL A 114 9.21 -4.96 -1.01
N LEU A 115 10.36 -5.21 -1.63
CA LEU A 115 10.57 -4.93 -3.05
C LEU A 115 10.18 -6.18 -3.85
N LEU A 116 9.27 -6.05 -4.80
CA LEU A 116 8.87 -7.14 -5.69
C LEU A 116 9.71 -7.09 -6.97
N GLU A 117 10.45 -8.16 -7.28
CA GLU A 117 11.28 -8.29 -8.47
C GLU A 117 10.59 -9.12 -9.55
N PHE A 118 10.38 -8.54 -10.74
CA PHE A 118 9.71 -9.21 -11.86
C PHE A 118 10.63 -9.62 -13.01
N ASP A 119 11.88 -9.15 -13.03
CA ASP A 119 12.85 -9.38 -14.11
C ASP A 119 14.29 -9.54 -13.56
N GLY A 120 14.40 -10.23 -12.42
CA GLY A 120 15.66 -10.54 -11.73
C GLY A 120 16.41 -11.74 -12.32
N PRO A 121 17.48 -12.23 -11.67
CA PRO A 121 18.20 -11.61 -10.56
C PRO A 121 18.98 -10.37 -11.02
N ARG A 122 18.87 -9.27 -10.28
CA ARG A 122 19.59 -8.01 -10.56
C ARG A 122 19.86 -7.22 -9.29
N ARG A 123 20.89 -6.39 -9.32
CA ARG A 123 21.08 -5.34 -8.31
C ARG A 123 20.11 -4.19 -8.58
N ARG A 124 19.14 -3.97 -7.69
CA ARG A 124 18.11 -2.94 -7.84
C ARG A 124 18.32 -1.76 -6.91
N PRO A 125 18.27 -0.51 -7.41
CA PRO A 125 18.15 0.67 -6.57
C PRO A 125 16.76 0.77 -5.94
N TYR A 126 16.71 1.38 -4.76
CA TYR A 126 15.52 2.03 -4.24
C TYR A 126 15.92 3.34 -3.56
N GLU A 127 15.03 4.31 -3.57
CA GLU A 127 15.30 5.66 -3.09
C GLU A 127 14.41 5.97 -1.89
N VAL A 128 15.00 6.56 -0.87
CA VAL A 128 14.35 6.89 0.40
C VAL A 128 14.47 8.40 0.61
N GLN A 129 13.33 9.05 0.73
CA GLN A 129 13.21 10.46 1.05
C GLN A 129 12.50 10.60 2.40
N LEU A 130 13.24 11.01 3.42
CA LEU A 130 12.69 11.35 4.72
C LEU A 130 12.33 12.83 4.75
N VAL A 131 11.08 13.13 5.07
CA VAL A 131 10.51 14.49 5.10
C VAL A 131 10.07 14.78 6.52
N GLU A 132 10.85 15.60 7.24
CA GLU A 132 10.50 16.07 8.58
C GLU A 132 9.38 17.11 8.48
N ARG A 133 8.23 16.77 9.07
CA ARG A 133 7.06 17.65 9.16
C ARG A 133 6.27 17.28 10.41
N SER A 134 5.94 18.29 11.21
CA SER A 134 4.96 18.12 12.27
C SER A 134 3.64 17.64 11.67
N LEU A 135 3.06 16.62 12.28
CA LEU A 135 1.78 16.05 11.89
C LEU A 135 0.91 15.85 13.13
N THR A 136 -0.40 15.77 12.93
CA THR A 136 -1.33 15.25 13.94
C THR A 136 -1.82 13.89 13.48
N LEU A 137 -1.57 12.87 14.30
CA LEU A 137 -1.94 11.49 14.00
C LEU A 137 -3.27 11.15 14.68
N TYR A 138 -4.25 10.78 13.85
CA TYR A 138 -5.55 10.31 14.29
C TYR A 138 -5.67 8.81 14.05
N LYS A 139 -6.47 8.15 14.89
CA LYS A 139 -6.77 6.72 14.79
C LYS A 139 -8.24 6.48 15.09
N THR A 140 -8.88 5.62 14.32
CA THR A 140 -10.22 5.10 14.67
C THR A 140 -10.32 3.61 14.42
N GLY A 141 -11.26 2.96 15.11
CA GLY A 141 -11.63 1.57 14.88
C GLY A 141 -12.69 1.45 13.79
N ILE A 142 -12.61 0.38 12.99
CA ILE A 142 -13.60 0.06 11.97
C ILE A 142 -14.19 -1.32 12.28
N LYS A 143 -15.52 -1.39 12.29
CA LYS A 143 -16.25 -2.65 12.30
C LYS A 143 -16.41 -3.11 10.87
N THR A 144 -15.85 -4.27 10.55
CA THR A 144 -15.86 -4.79 9.19
C THR A 144 -16.78 -6.00 9.06
N GLN A 145 -17.14 -6.28 7.81
CA GLN A 145 -17.76 -7.53 7.39
C GLN A 145 -16.85 -8.20 6.37
N TYR A 146 -16.98 -9.52 6.21
CA TYR A 146 -16.24 -10.24 5.18
C TYR A 146 -16.50 -9.62 3.80
N MET A 147 -15.44 -9.31 3.05
CA MET A 147 -15.54 -8.71 1.71
C MET A 147 -16.41 -7.43 1.69
N GLY A 148 -16.20 -6.53 2.65
CA GLY A 148 -16.95 -5.29 2.79
C GLY A 148 -16.13 -4.03 2.49
N MET A 149 -16.78 -2.97 2.01
CA MET A 149 -16.19 -1.63 1.88
C MET A 149 -16.87 -0.65 2.85
N CYS A 150 -16.09 -0.10 3.77
CA CYS A 150 -16.56 0.87 4.75
C CYS A 150 -16.11 2.28 4.36
N GLY A 151 -17.05 3.21 4.15
CA GLY A 151 -16.72 4.61 3.90
C GLY A 151 -16.04 5.26 5.12
N ILE A 152 -14.93 5.95 4.88
CA ILE A 152 -14.15 6.64 5.92
C ILE A 152 -13.96 8.13 5.63
N THR A 153 -14.50 8.64 4.51
CA THR A 153 -14.35 10.03 4.07
C THR A 153 -14.74 11.05 5.15
N ASP A 154 -15.89 10.88 5.81
CA ASP A 154 -16.39 11.85 6.79
C ASP A 154 -15.53 11.87 8.08
N TRP A 155 -14.99 10.72 8.46
CA TRP A 155 -14.02 10.65 9.55
C TRP A 155 -12.72 11.37 9.18
N VAL A 156 -12.18 11.14 7.97
CA VAL A 156 -10.97 11.83 7.50
C VAL A 156 -11.18 13.34 7.38
N ARG A 157 -12.33 13.79 6.86
CA ARG A 157 -12.71 15.22 6.85
C ARG A 157 -12.73 15.80 8.26
N SER A 158 -13.24 15.05 9.24
CA SER A 158 -13.25 15.48 10.64
C SER A 158 -11.84 15.62 11.19
N CYS A 159 -10.93 14.69 10.90
CA CYS A 159 -9.51 14.79 11.25
C CYS A 159 -8.85 16.03 10.65
N VAL A 160 -9.12 16.34 9.37
CA VAL A 160 -8.60 17.55 8.72
C VAL A 160 -9.12 18.81 9.43
N LYS A 161 -10.42 18.89 9.71
CA LYS A 161 -11.02 20.02 10.43
C LYS A 161 -10.46 20.19 11.83
N GLU A 162 -10.33 19.11 12.59
CA GLU A 162 -9.80 19.10 13.96
C GLU A 162 -8.32 19.51 14.00
N SER A 163 -7.53 19.13 12.98
CA SER A 163 -6.10 19.48 12.92
C SER A 163 -5.85 20.98 12.83
N GLY A 164 -6.80 21.73 12.28
CA GLY A 164 -6.68 23.15 11.95
C GLY A 164 -5.77 23.44 10.75
N VAL A 165 -5.24 22.43 10.06
CA VAL A 165 -4.46 22.61 8.82
C VAL A 165 -5.36 23.18 7.73
N LYS A 166 -4.87 24.21 7.04
CA LYS A 166 -5.53 24.89 5.93
C LYS A 166 -4.94 24.49 4.58
N GLU A 167 -3.63 24.41 4.48
CA GLU A 167 -2.92 23.98 3.27
C GLU A 167 -1.94 22.86 3.63
N GLY A 168 -2.03 21.72 2.96
CA GLY A 168 -1.16 20.59 3.29
C GLY A 168 -1.57 19.25 2.68
N LEU A 169 -1.30 18.19 3.44
CA LEU A 169 -1.51 16.80 3.05
C LEU A 169 -2.19 16.04 4.18
N CYS A 170 -3.16 15.21 3.83
CA CYS A 170 -3.70 14.17 4.70
C CYS A 170 -3.28 12.81 4.13
N HIS A 171 -2.43 12.10 4.86
CA HIS A 171 -2.03 10.74 4.52
C HIS A 171 -2.83 9.75 5.35
N VAL A 172 -3.55 8.85 4.69
CA VAL A 172 -4.41 7.85 5.30
C VAL A 172 -3.83 6.47 5.04
N SER A 173 -3.67 5.67 6.09
CA SER A 173 -3.15 4.30 5.96
C SER A 173 -3.85 3.34 6.91
N GLN A 174 -3.86 2.07 6.50
CA GLN A 174 -4.29 0.96 7.34
C GLN A 174 -3.10 0.03 7.63
N LEU A 175 -3.08 -0.53 8.85
CA LEU A 175 -1.94 -1.32 9.37
C LEU A 175 -2.20 -2.83 9.41
N HIS A 176 -2.99 -3.31 8.45
CA HIS A 176 -3.44 -4.69 8.26
C HIS A 176 -2.97 -5.20 6.90
N SER A 177 -2.52 -6.44 6.86
CA SER A 177 -2.00 -7.03 5.62
C SER A 177 -3.07 -7.63 4.70
N THR A 178 -4.33 -7.59 5.12
CA THR A 178 -5.49 -8.19 4.44
C THR A 178 -6.64 -7.17 4.26
N ALA A 179 -6.29 -5.90 4.04
CA ALA A 179 -7.23 -4.81 3.80
C ALA A 179 -6.68 -3.78 2.80
N GLY A 180 -7.56 -3.00 2.18
CA GLY A 180 -7.20 -1.94 1.23
C GLY A 180 -7.68 -0.55 1.66
N ILE A 181 -7.05 0.49 1.10
CA ILE A 181 -7.55 1.89 1.12
C ILE A 181 -7.74 2.34 -0.32
N LEU A 182 -8.98 2.64 -0.70
CA LEU A 182 -9.37 2.88 -2.08
C LEU A 182 -10.20 4.16 -2.22
N LEU A 183 -10.13 4.79 -3.40
CA LEU A 183 -11.12 5.76 -3.86
C LEU A 183 -12.07 5.06 -4.84
N CYS A 184 -13.37 5.17 -4.61
CA CYS A 184 -14.39 4.61 -5.50
C CYS A 184 -15.65 5.47 -5.52
N GLY A 185 -16.68 5.05 -6.27
CA GLY A 185 -17.96 5.74 -6.28
C GLY A 185 -18.70 5.64 -4.94
N ARG A 186 -19.39 6.71 -4.53
CA ARG A 186 -20.08 6.79 -3.23
C ARG A 186 -21.21 5.80 -3.02
N SER A 187 -21.86 5.36 -4.10
CA SER A 187 -23.03 4.47 -4.00
C SER A 187 -22.63 3.07 -3.54
N GLU A 188 -23.44 2.45 -2.69
CA GLU A 188 -23.22 1.06 -2.26
C GLU A 188 -23.16 0.05 -3.42
N PRO A 189 -23.96 0.16 -4.51
CA PRO A 189 -23.80 -0.68 -5.69
C PRO A 189 -22.41 -0.58 -6.34
N ALA A 190 -21.86 0.63 -6.52
CA ALA A 190 -20.53 0.81 -7.09
C ALA A 190 -19.42 0.17 -6.23
N LYS A 191 -19.57 0.21 -4.89
CA LYS A 191 -18.66 -0.47 -3.96
C LYS A 191 -18.78 -1.99 -4.07
N ALA A 192 -20.01 -2.50 -4.17
CA ALA A 192 -20.28 -3.92 -4.32
C ALA A 192 -19.71 -4.48 -5.65
N ASP A 193 -19.89 -3.76 -6.76
CA ASP A 193 -19.34 -4.12 -8.06
C ASP A 193 -17.80 -4.14 -8.01
N LEU A 194 -17.18 -3.11 -7.43
CA LEU A 194 -15.72 -3.06 -7.28
C LEU A 194 -15.20 -4.21 -6.42
N MET A 195 -15.86 -4.53 -5.30
CA MET A 195 -15.47 -5.66 -4.44
C MET A 195 -15.63 -6.99 -5.17
N ALA A 196 -16.69 -7.17 -5.95
CA ALA A 196 -16.90 -8.37 -6.76
C ALA A 196 -15.83 -8.52 -7.85
N ASP A 197 -15.39 -7.42 -8.46
CA ASP A 197 -14.31 -7.42 -9.44
C ASP A 197 -12.94 -7.74 -8.79
N ILE A 198 -12.67 -7.21 -7.59
CA ILE A 198 -11.49 -7.58 -6.79
C ILE A 198 -11.51 -9.08 -6.45
N GLU A 199 -12.66 -9.63 -6.04
CA GLU A 199 -12.79 -11.07 -5.76
C GLU A 199 -12.62 -11.92 -7.02
N ARG A 200 -13.07 -11.44 -8.18
CA ARG A 200 -12.86 -12.16 -9.44
C ARG A 200 -11.41 -12.13 -9.88
N MET A 201 -10.72 -11.01 -9.65
CA MET A 201 -9.31 -10.85 -9.95
C MET A 201 -8.44 -11.67 -8.99
N VAL A 202 -8.83 -11.85 -7.73
CA VAL A 202 -8.13 -12.71 -6.77
C VAL A 202 -9.16 -13.54 -5.99
N PRO A 203 -9.61 -14.68 -6.55
CA PRO A 203 -10.63 -15.49 -5.91
C PRO A 203 -10.10 -16.17 -4.66
N THR A 204 -10.94 -16.24 -3.62
CA THR A 204 -10.65 -17.03 -2.43
C THR A 204 -10.62 -18.52 -2.79
N ARG A 205 -9.43 -19.13 -2.73
CA ARG A 205 -9.21 -20.51 -3.20
C ARG A 205 -8.28 -21.31 -2.30
N ALA A 206 -8.49 -22.62 -2.24
CA ALA A 206 -7.80 -23.51 -1.30
C ALA A 206 -6.38 -23.90 -1.73
N ASP A 207 -5.98 -23.57 -2.96
CA ASP A 207 -4.66 -23.91 -3.52
C ASP A 207 -3.59 -22.83 -3.28
N PHE A 208 -3.90 -21.78 -2.52
CA PHE A 208 -2.88 -20.90 -1.95
C PHE A 208 -1.90 -21.69 -1.06
N LYS A 209 -0.62 -21.32 -1.13
CA LYS A 209 0.49 -21.94 -0.39
C LYS A 209 0.59 -21.42 1.04
N HIS A 210 0.12 -20.21 1.28
CA HIS A 210 0.05 -19.57 2.58
C HIS A 210 -0.73 -20.45 3.57
N ARG A 211 -0.25 -20.49 4.82
CA ARG A 211 -0.63 -21.53 5.78
C ARG A 211 -1.93 -21.27 6.53
N GLU A 212 -2.42 -20.03 6.59
CA GLU A 212 -3.63 -19.71 7.33
C GLU A 212 -4.89 -20.13 6.56
N THR A 213 -5.80 -19.20 6.31
CA THR A 213 -7.03 -19.49 5.57
C THR A 213 -6.88 -19.05 4.12
N ALA A 214 -7.69 -19.62 3.22
CA ALA A 214 -7.77 -19.17 1.84
C ALA A 214 -8.14 -17.68 1.71
N SER A 215 -8.98 -17.20 2.63
CA SER A 215 -9.41 -15.80 2.72
C SER A 215 -8.24 -14.89 3.10
N ASP A 216 -7.48 -15.26 4.14
CA ASP A 216 -6.31 -14.51 4.58
C ASP A 216 -5.23 -14.47 3.48
N ALA A 217 -4.93 -15.62 2.86
CA ALA A 217 -4.01 -15.73 1.74
C ALA A 217 -4.40 -14.82 0.56
N GLY A 218 -5.66 -14.89 0.12
CA GLY A 218 -6.17 -14.03 -0.94
C GLY A 218 -6.19 -12.55 -0.54
N GLY A 219 -6.45 -12.24 0.74
CA GLY A 219 -6.45 -10.89 1.30
C GLY A 219 -5.08 -10.21 1.19
N HIS A 220 -3.99 -10.96 1.36
CA HIS A 220 -2.64 -10.45 1.16
C HIS A 220 -2.39 -9.98 -0.27
N VAL A 221 -2.82 -10.79 -1.25
CA VAL A 221 -2.68 -10.46 -2.66
C VAL A 221 -3.57 -9.28 -3.05
N LYS A 222 -4.83 -9.28 -2.60
CA LYS A 222 -5.77 -8.17 -2.82
C LYS A 222 -5.19 -6.86 -2.28
N THR A 223 -4.62 -6.87 -1.08
CA THR A 223 -3.96 -5.70 -0.46
C THR A 223 -2.82 -5.16 -1.32
N ALA A 224 -2.00 -6.03 -1.91
CA ALA A 224 -0.91 -5.60 -2.79
C ALA A 224 -1.41 -4.93 -4.08
N LEU A 225 -2.56 -5.38 -4.61
CA LEU A 225 -3.17 -4.81 -5.82
C LEU A 225 -3.99 -3.54 -5.55
N THR A 226 -4.61 -3.43 -4.37
CA THR A 226 -5.46 -2.29 -4.01
C THR A 226 -4.74 -1.19 -3.24
N GLY A 227 -3.58 -1.49 -2.66
CA GLY A 227 -2.83 -0.58 -1.80
C GLY A 227 -3.40 -0.48 -0.38
N SER A 228 -2.54 -0.09 0.57
CA SER A 228 -2.87 0.07 1.99
C SER A 228 -2.94 1.52 2.46
N GLN A 229 -2.71 2.47 1.56
CA GLN A 229 -2.55 3.88 1.90
C GLN A 229 -2.87 4.80 0.73
N ILE A 230 -3.22 6.04 1.04
CA ILE A 230 -3.41 7.12 0.07
C ILE A 230 -3.06 8.47 0.68
N SER A 231 -2.57 9.39 -0.13
CA SER A 231 -2.37 10.78 0.26
C SER A 231 -3.32 11.69 -0.52
N LEU A 232 -4.02 12.57 0.18
CA LEU A 232 -4.95 13.54 -0.37
C LEU A 232 -4.51 14.95 0.02
N ALA A 233 -4.63 15.90 -0.90
CA ALA A 233 -4.32 17.30 -0.59
C ALA A 233 -5.35 17.88 0.39
N VAL A 234 -4.90 18.81 1.21
CA VAL A 234 -5.75 19.68 2.04
C VAL A 234 -5.63 21.09 1.49
N HIS A 235 -6.75 21.72 1.19
CA HIS A 235 -6.83 23.06 0.63
C HIS A 235 -7.98 23.83 1.28
N HIS A 236 -7.74 25.06 1.72
CA HIS A 236 -8.68 25.87 2.49
C HIS A 236 -9.30 25.15 3.72
N GLY A 237 -8.55 24.21 4.31
CA GLY A 237 -8.98 23.41 5.46
C GLY A 237 -9.99 22.32 5.11
N GLU A 238 -10.14 21.98 3.84
CA GLU A 238 -10.98 20.90 3.35
C GLU A 238 -10.14 19.85 2.64
N LEU A 239 -10.58 18.59 2.72
CA LEU A 239 -9.97 17.47 2.02
C LEU A 239 -10.30 17.58 0.53
N VAL A 240 -9.29 17.62 -0.34
CA VAL A 240 -9.48 17.66 -1.79
C VAL A 240 -9.84 16.25 -2.28
N ILE A 241 -11.12 16.05 -2.57
CA ILE A 241 -11.70 14.81 -3.06
C ILE A 241 -12.90 15.14 -3.97
N GLY A 242 -13.11 14.37 -5.05
CA GLY A 242 -14.23 14.59 -5.96
C GLY A 242 -15.60 14.38 -5.28
N GLU A 243 -16.63 15.09 -5.75
CA GLU A 243 -17.97 15.07 -5.13
C GLU A 243 -18.59 13.66 -5.08
N ASP A 244 -18.37 12.88 -6.14
CA ASP A 244 -18.85 11.49 -6.31
C ASP A 244 -17.84 10.43 -5.84
N GLN A 245 -16.70 10.82 -5.30
CA GLN A 245 -15.69 9.92 -4.75
C GLN A 245 -15.94 9.66 -3.26
N ASP A 246 -15.72 8.41 -2.84
CA ASP A 246 -15.64 7.99 -1.45
C ASP A 246 -14.26 7.38 -1.21
N LEU A 247 -13.64 7.77 -0.11
CA LEU A 247 -12.50 7.09 0.46
C LEU A 247 -13.02 5.94 1.33
N VAL A 248 -12.63 4.71 1.00
CA VAL A 248 -13.13 3.49 1.65
C VAL A 248 -12.00 2.64 2.21
N PHE A 249 -12.29 1.99 3.33
CA PHE A 249 -11.56 0.84 3.86
C PHE A 249 -12.16 -0.43 3.27
N ALA A 250 -11.39 -1.19 2.50
CA ALA A 250 -11.82 -2.48 1.94
C ALA A 250 -11.31 -3.63 2.80
N GLU A 251 -12.21 -4.41 3.40
CA GLU A 251 -11.88 -5.60 4.19
C GLU A 251 -11.92 -6.85 3.32
N PHE A 252 -10.85 -7.65 3.33
CA PHE A 252 -10.77 -8.89 2.56
C PHE A 252 -10.83 -10.16 3.42
N ASP A 253 -10.53 -10.06 4.73
CA ASP A 253 -10.45 -11.21 5.65
C ASP A 253 -11.28 -10.99 6.93
N GLY A 254 -12.39 -10.27 6.79
CA GLY A 254 -13.31 -9.95 7.89
C GLY A 254 -14.29 -11.08 8.24
N PRO A 255 -15.17 -10.87 9.23
CA PRO A 255 -15.26 -9.70 10.10
C PRO A 255 -14.14 -9.71 11.16
N ARG A 256 -13.39 -8.60 11.26
CA ARG A 256 -12.32 -8.42 12.26
C ARG A 256 -12.31 -6.99 12.79
N PRO A 257 -11.87 -6.76 14.04
CA PRO A 257 -11.64 -5.40 14.50
C PRO A 257 -10.45 -4.81 13.72
N ARG A 258 -10.72 -3.76 12.94
CA ARG A 258 -9.70 -3.05 12.16
C ARG A 258 -9.50 -1.64 12.67
N THR A 259 -8.43 -1.03 12.21
CA THR A 259 -8.07 0.35 12.54
C THR A 259 -7.51 1.04 11.33
N VAL A 260 -7.83 2.32 11.19
CA VAL A 260 -7.28 3.21 10.17
C VAL A 260 -6.65 4.42 10.85
N TYR A 261 -5.62 4.96 10.21
CA TYR A 261 -4.85 6.10 10.67
C TYR A 261 -4.93 7.24 9.65
N ALA A 262 -4.95 8.47 10.14
CA ALA A 262 -4.84 9.67 9.32
C ALA A 262 -3.77 10.58 9.92
N ALA A 263 -2.71 10.86 9.18
CA ALA A 263 -1.70 11.85 9.52
C ALA A 263 -1.98 13.13 8.73
N VAL A 264 -2.36 14.20 9.42
CA VAL A 264 -2.60 15.51 8.81
C VAL A 264 -1.40 16.42 9.07
N MET A 265 -0.82 16.97 8.02
CA MET A 265 0.38 17.82 8.08
C MET A 265 0.27 18.99 7.11
N GLY A 266 0.75 20.16 7.54
CA GLY A 266 0.66 21.38 6.74
C GLY A 266 0.61 22.64 7.58
N GLU A 267 0.24 23.74 6.92
CA GLU A 267 0.14 25.07 7.51
C GLU A 267 -1.27 25.32 8.03
N LYS A 268 -1.41 25.98 9.19
CA LYS A 268 -2.71 26.27 9.83
C LYS A 268 -3.28 27.67 9.53
N MET A 269 -2.62 28.45 8.67
CA MET A 269 -2.90 29.87 8.45
C MET A 269 -4.20 30.13 7.71
#